data_AF-A0A813BST8-F1
#
_entry.id   AF-A0A813BST8-F1
#
_cell.length_a   1.000
_cell.length_b   1.000
_cell.length_c   1.000
_cell.angle_alpha   90.00
_cell.angle_beta   90.00
_cell.angle_gamma   90.00
#
_symmetry.space_group_name_H-M   'P 1'
#
loop_
_entity.id
_entity.type
_entity.pdbx_description
1 polymer ?
#
loop_
_entity_poly.entity_id
_entity_poly.type
_entity_poly.pdbx_seq_one_letter_code
_entity_poly.pdbx_strand_id
1 'polypeptide(L)'
;VTTTTTDHAPEKNKFEKQRLEEIGVNVEGGYVDGKVQVSRAFGDVAGETGKKVPGLICTPEVFVVSVKDTTEFVLLATDGIWDGLRDQTAITTARKVLRETRSPEAAAKAVVEAAANVTKADNSAVVVVALNIPEPLPKREPGQRRKYGLDSAVVGENLGPKNQAKRSRPQSLERLRAE
;
A
#
# COMPACT_ATOMS: atom_id res chain seq x y z
N VAL A 1 0.27 -7.27 0.04
CA VAL A 1 1.06 -6.48 -0.91
C VAL A 1 2.48 -6.46 -0.41
N THR A 2 3.47 -6.66 -1.27
CA THR A 2 4.88 -6.58 -0.90
C THR A 2 5.49 -5.44 -1.70
N THR A 3 5.73 -4.32 -1.02
CA THR A 3 6.51 -3.19 -1.57
C THR A 3 7.96 -3.43 -1.18
N THR A 4 8.86 -3.41 -2.15
CA THR A 4 10.27 -3.78 -1.93
C THR A 4 11.20 -2.55 -1.99
N THR A 5 10.83 -1.53 -2.77
CA THR A 5 11.63 -0.31 -2.93
C THR A 5 11.22 0.76 -1.92
N THR A 6 12.19 1.55 -1.48
CA THR A 6 11.95 2.79 -0.72
C THR A 6 12.41 3.98 -1.55
N ASP A 7 11.62 5.05 -1.58
CA ASP A 7 11.98 6.28 -2.30
C ASP A 7 13.29 6.86 -1.75
N HIS A 8 14.23 7.15 -2.65
CA HIS A 8 15.49 7.81 -2.30
C HIS A 8 15.33 9.34 -2.40
N ALA A 9 14.50 9.87 -1.50
CA ALA A 9 14.24 11.30 -1.33
C ALA A 9 14.48 11.69 0.13
N PRO A 10 15.17 12.80 0.43
CA PRO A 10 15.50 13.17 1.82
C PRO A 10 14.28 13.37 2.73
N GLU A 11 13.12 13.76 2.18
CA GLU A 11 11.87 13.87 2.94
C GLU A 11 11.27 12.51 3.32
N LYS A 12 11.43 11.51 2.46
CA LYS A 12 10.83 10.19 2.60
C LYS A 12 11.78 9.18 3.24
N ASN A 13 13.09 9.42 3.20
CA ASN A 13 14.13 8.49 3.63
C ASN A 13 15.15 9.13 4.57
N LYS A 14 15.07 8.76 5.86
CA LYS A 14 15.93 9.31 6.93
C LYS A 14 17.41 8.98 6.74
N PHE A 15 17.74 7.82 6.17
CA PHE A 15 19.14 7.43 5.95
C PHE A 15 19.78 8.26 4.84
N GLU A 16 19.03 8.56 3.78
CA GLU A 16 19.52 9.46 2.73
C GLU A 16 19.68 10.89 3.23
N LYS A 17 18.75 11.38 4.04
CA LYS A 17 18.87 12.69 4.69
C LYS A 17 20.11 12.76 5.59
N GLN A 18 20.29 11.79 6.49
CA GLN A 18 21.44 11.72 7.37
C GLN A 18 22.76 11.69 6.59
N ARG A 19 22.84 10.85 5.55
CA ARG A 19 24.03 10.74 4.70
C ARG A 19 24.42 12.09 4.08
N LEU A 20 23.45 12.88 3.63
CA LEU A 20 23.68 14.20 3.03
C LEU A 20 24.13 15.22 4.09
N GLU A 21 23.49 15.23 5.26
CA GLU A 21 23.82 16.13 6.37
C GLU A 21 25.23 15.86 6.92
N GLU A 22 25.63 14.59 7.04
CA GLU A 22 26.97 14.18 7.52
C GLU A 22 28.11 14.68 6.63
N ILE A 23 27.86 14.83 5.33
CA ILE A 23 28.84 15.39 4.37
C ILE A 23 28.66 16.90 4.15
N GLY A 24 27.83 17.55 4.96
CA GLY A 24 27.62 19.00 4.95
C GLY A 24 26.77 19.51 3.78
N VAL A 25 25.99 18.66 3.12
CA VAL A 25 25.06 19.09 2.06
C VAL A 25 23.79 19.64 2.69
N ASN A 26 23.36 20.83 2.24
CA ASN A 26 22.12 21.43 2.70
C ASN A 26 20.89 20.64 2.20
N VAL A 27 19.95 20.35 3.09
CA VAL A 27 18.67 19.70 2.76
C VAL A 27 17.54 20.53 3.34
N GLU A 28 16.80 21.24 2.48
CA GLU A 28 15.73 22.16 2.87
C GLU A 28 14.50 21.98 1.98
N GLY A 29 13.31 21.81 2.57
CA GLY A 29 12.07 21.55 1.82
C GLY A 29 12.15 20.35 0.86
N GLY A 30 12.97 19.35 1.22
CA GLY A 30 13.28 18.18 0.40
C GLY A 30 14.31 18.38 -0.69
N TYR A 31 14.77 19.60 -0.95
CA TYR A 31 15.79 19.87 -1.95
C TYR A 31 17.20 19.62 -1.42
N VAL A 32 17.97 18.85 -2.17
CA VAL A 32 19.40 18.60 -1.99
C VAL A 32 20.18 19.75 -2.63
N ASP A 33 20.95 20.48 -1.81
CA ASP A 33 21.71 21.67 -2.21
C ASP A 33 20.86 22.71 -2.96
N GLY A 34 19.56 22.78 -2.64
CA GLY A 34 18.59 23.68 -3.30
C GLY A 34 18.28 23.34 -4.77
N LYS A 35 18.63 22.14 -5.26
CA LYS A 35 18.56 21.82 -6.70
C LYS A 35 17.57 20.73 -7.07
N VAL A 36 17.58 19.58 -6.37
CA VAL A 36 16.77 18.40 -6.72
C VAL A 36 16.14 17.77 -5.50
N GLN A 37 14.96 17.18 -5.62
CA GLN A 37 14.22 16.57 -4.50
C GLN A 37 14.52 15.06 -4.30
N VAL A 38 15.50 14.55 -5.02
CA VAL A 38 15.99 13.17 -4.92
C VAL A 38 17.42 13.15 -4.40
N SER A 39 17.80 12.08 -3.71
CA SER A 39 19.16 11.88 -3.19
C SER A 39 19.99 10.91 -4.03
N ARG A 40 19.34 10.22 -4.99
CA ARG A 40 20.00 9.36 -5.97
C ARG A 40 19.42 9.55 -7.36
N ALA A 41 20.29 9.74 -8.35
CA ALA A 41 19.91 9.88 -9.75
C ALA A 41 21.11 9.72 -10.68
N PHE A 42 20.86 9.36 -11.94
CA PHE A 42 21.82 9.56 -13.03
C PHE A 42 21.76 11.04 -13.49
N GLY A 43 22.85 11.56 -14.07
CA GLY A 43 22.85 12.94 -14.57
C GLY A 43 22.96 13.98 -13.46
N ASP A 44 22.13 15.02 -13.50
CA ASP A 44 22.14 16.20 -12.61
C ASP A 44 23.52 16.87 -12.49
N VAL A 45 24.14 17.04 -13.66
CA VAL A 45 25.42 17.71 -13.81
C VAL A 45 25.16 19.19 -14.10
N ALA A 46 25.64 20.07 -13.25
CA ALA A 46 25.53 21.51 -13.46
C ALA A 46 26.37 21.92 -14.67
N GLY A 47 25.73 22.42 -15.72
CA GLY A 47 26.37 22.72 -17.01
C GLY A 47 27.58 23.65 -16.90
N GLU A 48 27.54 24.62 -15.99
CA GLU A 48 28.63 25.57 -15.78
C GLU A 48 29.91 24.95 -15.19
N THR A 49 29.75 23.94 -14.34
CA THR A 49 30.88 23.34 -13.60
C THR A 49 31.27 21.95 -14.11
N GLY A 50 30.39 21.31 -14.88
CA GLY A 50 30.53 19.91 -15.27
C GLY A 50 30.47 18.93 -14.09
N LYS A 51 30.02 19.38 -12.90
CA LYS A 51 29.96 18.56 -11.68
C LYS A 51 28.52 18.20 -11.33
N LYS A 52 28.34 17.00 -10.77
CA LYS A 52 27.05 16.55 -10.23
C LYS A 52 26.65 17.38 -9.01
N VAL A 53 25.34 17.49 -8.75
CA VAL A 53 24.83 18.05 -7.49
C VAL A 53 25.56 17.42 -6.29
N PRO A 54 26.10 18.22 -5.35
CA PRO A 54 26.79 17.71 -4.18
C PRO A 54 25.97 16.67 -3.41
N GLY A 55 26.63 15.57 -3.02
CA GLY A 55 26.00 14.48 -2.27
C GLY A 55 25.05 13.57 -3.05
N LEU A 56 24.71 13.89 -4.29
CA LEU A 56 23.86 13.05 -5.13
C LEU A 56 24.67 11.87 -5.69
N ILE A 57 24.19 10.64 -5.50
CA ILE A 57 24.88 9.41 -5.96
C ILE A 57 24.05 8.66 -7.02
N CYS A 58 24.68 7.79 -7.80
CA CYS A 58 23.99 6.94 -8.78
C CYS A 58 23.96 5.45 -8.40
N THR A 59 24.52 5.09 -7.24
CA THR A 59 24.54 3.71 -6.76
C THR A 59 23.12 3.25 -6.41
N PRO A 60 22.60 2.21 -7.08
CA PRO A 60 21.24 1.73 -6.84
C PRO A 60 21.15 0.94 -5.53
N GLU A 61 19.94 0.86 -4.99
CA GLU A 61 19.58 -0.20 -4.04
C GLU A 61 19.06 -1.41 -4.84
N VAL A 62 19.58 -2.59 -4.54
CA VAL A 62 19.30 -3.82 -5.31
C VAL A 62 18.63 -4.85 -4.42
N PHE A 63 17.49 -5.35 -4.87
CA PHE A 63 16.74 -6.40 -4.19
C PHE A 63 16.53 -7.60 -5.12
N VAL A 64 16.59 -8.80 -4.55
CA VAL A 64 16.24 -10.04 -5.24
C VAL A 64 14.96 -10.57 -4.62
N VAL A 65 13.92 -10.71 -5.43
CA VAL A 65 12.62 -11.22 -5.00
C VAL A 65 12.32 -12.51 -5.73
N SER A 66 12.07 -13.60 -4.99
CA SER A 66 11.65 -14.87 -5.58
C SER A 66 10.23 -14.77 -6.13
N VAL A 67 10.07 -15.07 -7.42
CA VAL A 67 8.74 -15.22 -8.03
C VAL A 67 8.16 -16.57 -7.60
N LYS A 68 7.01 -16.54 -6.93
CA LYS A 68 6.28 -17.73 -6.47
C LYS A 68 5.04 -17.93 -7.36
N ASP A 69 4.45 -19.12 -7.31
CA ASP A 69 3.17 -19.40 -7.99
C ASP A 69 2.04 -18.50 -7.50
N THR A 70 2.16 -17.96 -6.29
CA THR A 70 1.22 -16.98 -5.72
C THR A 70 1.48 -15.53 -6.18
N THR A 71 2.59 -15.26 -6.88
CA THR A 71 2.92 -13.93 -7.38
C THR A 71 2.12 -13.66 -8.65
N GLU A 72 1.03 -12.89 -8.52
CA GLU A 72 0.11 -12.65 -9.63
C GLU A 72 0.70 -11.71 -10.69
N PHE A 73 1.32 -10.59 -10.27
CA PHE A 73 1.89 -9.58 -11.16
C PHE A 73 2.89 -8.69 -10.43
N VAL A 74 3.68 -7.94 -11.21
CA VAL A 74 4.55 -6.85 -10.73
C VAL A 74 4.05 -5.53 -11.32
N LEU A 75 4.10 -4.46 -10.51
CA LEU A 75 3.76 -3.11 -10.94
C LEU A 75 4.95 -2.19 -10.65
N LEU A 76 5.45 -1.53 -11.69
CA LEU A 76 6.49 -0.50 -11.60
C LEU A 76 5.86 0.80 -12.06
N ALA A 77 6.08 1.89 -11.34
CA ALA A 77 5.51 3.18 -11.73
C ALA A 77 6.36 4.35 -11.24
N THR A 78 6.17 5.51 -11.86
CA THR A 78 6.76 6.79 -11.44
C THR A 78 6.01 7.38 -10.25
N ASP A 79 6.63 8.35 -9.59
CA ASP A 79 6.03 9.19 -8.54
C ASP A 79 4.73 9.87 -8.98
N GLY A 80 4.58 10.26 -10.26
CA GLY A 80 3.31 10.75 -10.80
C GLY A 80 2.10 9.83 -10.54
N ILE A 81 2.34 8.52 -10.36
CA ILE A 81 1.32 7.55 -9.93
C ILE A 81 1.23 7.46 -8.40
N TRP A 82 2.37 7.30 -7.73
CA TRP A 82 2.44 7.05 -6.29
C TRP A 82 2.06 8.25 -5.42
N ASP A 83 2.22 9.47 -5.95
CA ASP A 83 1.77 10.69 -5.30
C ASP A 83 0.24 10.83 -5.35
N GLY A 84 -0.42 10.20 -6.33
CA GLY A 84 -1.89 10.21 -6.47
C GLY A 84 -2.58 8.98 -5.88
N LEU A 85 -1.89 7.84 -5.84
CA LEU A 85 -2.47 6.57 -5.42
C LEU A 85 -1.64 5.92 -4.31
N ARG A 86 -2.32 5.44 -3.28
CA ARG A 86 -1.74 4.47 -2.34
C ARG A 86 -1.43 3.15 -3.06
N ASP A 87 -0.38 2.45 -2.65
CA ASP A 87 0.04 1.14 -3.17
C ASP A 87 -1.14 0.18 -3.36
N GLN A 88 -1.94 0.03 -2.30
CA GLN A 88 -3.07 -0.90 -2.30
C GLN A 88 -4.15 -0.51 -3.32
N THR A 89 -4.37 0.78 -3.56
CA THR A 89 -5.34 1.26 -4.55
C THR A 89 -4.86 0.90 -5.96
N ALA A 90 -3.61 1.24 -6.30
CA ALA A 90 -3.03 0.92 -7.61
C ALA A 90 -3.06 -0.60 -7.89
N ILE A 91 -2.66 -1.40 -6.91
CA ILE A 91 -2.66 -2.86 -7.01
C ILE A 91 -4.07 -3.44 -7.15
N THR A 92 -5.04 -2.91 -6.40
CA THR A 92 -6.43 -3.40 -6.49
C THR A 92 -7.03 -3.08 -7.85
N THR A 93 -6.76 -1.88 -8.39
CA THR A 93 -7.17 -1.46 -9.73
C THR A 93 -6.57 -2.37 -10.80
N ALA A 94 -5.24 -2.55 -10.79
CA ALA A 94 -4.56 -3.42 -11.75
C ALA A 94 -5.06 -4.87 -11.67
N ARG A 95 -5.17 -5.42 -10.45
CA ARG A 95 -5.65 -6.79 -10.21
C ARG A 95 -7.05 -7.01 -10.74
N LYS A 96 -7.97 -6.05 -10.53
CA LYS A 96 -9.34 -6.15 -11.03
C LYS A 96 -9.35 -6.27 -12.56
N VAL A 97 -8.65 -5.36 -13.24
CA VAL A 97 -8.62 -5.34 -14.71
C VAL A 97 -7.90 -6.56 -15.27
N LEU A 98 -6.80 -7.02 -14.65
CA LEU A 98 -6.11 -8.24 -15.06
C LEU A 98 -7.01 -9.47 -14.97
N ARG A 99 -7.80 -9.61 -13.89
CA ARG A 99 -8.73 -10.74 -13.74
C ARG A 99 -9.87 -10.69 -14.76
N GLU A 100 -10.36 -9.51 -15.11
CA GLU A 100 -11.48 -9.34 -16.04
C GLU A 100 -11.04 -9.49 -17.52
N THR A 101 -9.85 -9.00 -17.86
CA THR A 101 -9.45 -8.81 -19.27
C THR A 101 -8.23 -9.62 -19.69
N ARG A 102 -7.45 -10.14 -18.73
CA ARG A 102 -6.12 -10.73 -18.94
C ARG A 102 -5.13 -9.83 -19.69
N SER A 103 -5.39 -8.52 -19.77
CA SER A 103 -4.54 -7.56 -20.48
C SER A 103 -3.72 -6.70 -19.50
N PRO A 104 -2.38 -6.84 -19.48
CA PRO A 104 -1.50 -5.95 -18.71
C PRO A 104 -1.57 -4.50 -19.20
N GLU A 105 -1.77 -4.28 -20.50
CA GLU A 105 -1.92 -2.95 -21.08
C GLU A 105 -3.19 -2.27 -20.56
N ALA A 106 -4.32 -2.98 -20.54
CA ALA A 106 -5.56 -2.45 -19.98
C ALA A 106 -5.42 -2.15 -18.49
N ALA A 107 -4.71 -3.01 -17.75
CA ALA A 107 -4.45 -2.79 -16.34
C ALA A 107 -3.55 -1.56 -16.08
N ALA A 108 -2.48 -1.39 -16.86
CA ALA A 108 -1.62 -0.22 -16.79
C ALA A 108 -2.40 1.07 -17.08
N LYS A 109 -3.22 1.06 -18.14
CA LYS A 109 -4.08 2.20 -18.50
C LYS A 109 -5.04 2.56 -17.36
N ALA A 110 -5.70 1.58 -16.76
CA ALA A 110 -6.62 1.82 -15.66
C ALA A 110 -5.94 2.41 -14.42
N VAL A 111 -4.68 2.05 -14.14
CA VAL A 111 -3.90 2.65 -13.04
C VAL A 111 -3.54 4.10 -13.35
N VAL A 112 -3.11 4.40 -14.58
CA VAL A 112 -2.83 5.79 -15.01
C VAL A 112 -4.08 6.65 -14.92
N GLU A 113 -5.23 6.15 -15.40
CA GLU A 113 -6.51 6.86 -15.32
C GLU A 113 -6.95 7.08 -13.87
N ALA A 114 -6.75 6.09 -12.98
CA ALA A 114 -7.06 6.23 -11.56
C ALA A 114 -6.21 7.33 -10.90
N ALA A 115 -4.92 7.42 -11.23
CA ALA A 115 -4.01 8.45 -10.71
C ALA A 115 -4.39 9.85 -11.23
N ALA A 116 -4.66 9.97 -12.54
CA ALA A 116 -5.02 11.25 -13.18
C ALA A 116 -6.29 11.91 -12.59
N ASN A 117 -7.18 11.11 -11.98
CA ASN A 117 -8.36 11.63 -11.28
C ASN A 117 -8.05 12.26 -9.92
N VAL A 118 -6.84 12.04 -9.38
CA VAL A 118 -6.39 12.55 -8.08
C VAL A 118 -5.32 13.63 -8.27
N THR A 119 -4.31 13.38 -9.10
CA THR A 119 -3.18 14.27 -9.36
C THR A 119 -3.21 14.75 -10.80
N LYS A 120 -3.07 16.06 -11.02
CA LYS A 120 -3.15 16.68 -12.36
C LYS A 120 -1.81 17.13 -12.96
N ALA A 121 -0.70 16.97 -12.23
CA ALA A 121 0.47 17.83 -12.47
C ALA A 121 1.75 17.12 -12.97
N ASP A 122 1.80 15.79 -13.06
CA ASP A 122 3.06 15.08 -13.36
C ASP A 122 2.95 14.00 -14.44
N ASN A 123 4.07 13.68 -15.08
CA ASN A 123 4.22 12.59 -16.03
C ASN A 123 4.02 11.24 -15.32
N SER A 124 2.98 10.54 -15.74
CA SER A 124 2.57 9.28 -15.16
C SER A 124 2.93 8.12 -16.07
N ALA A 125 3.81 7.23 -15.61
CA ALA A 125 4.15 6.00 -16.32
C ALA A 125 4.00 4.78 -15.40
N VAL A 126 3.46 3.70 -15.97
CA VAL A 126 3.26 2.41 -15.29
C VAL A 126 3.68 1.29 -16.22
N VAL A 127 4.38 0.29 -15.68
CA VAL A 127 4.62 -1.00 -16.31
C VAL A 127 3.95 -2.08 -15.46
N VAL A 128 3.14 -2.92 -16.10
CA VAL A 128 2.50 -4.09 -15.48
C VAL A 128 3.07 -5.35 -16.12
N VAL A 129 3.63 -6.23 -15.30
CA VAL A 129 4.11 -7.55 -15.71
C VAL A 129 3.17 -8.59 -15.12
N ALA A 130 2.30 -9.17 -15.95
CA ALA A 130 1.44 -10.26 -15.53
C ALA A 130 2.22 -11.58 -15.43
N LEU A 131 1.99 -12.31 -14.34
CA LEU A 131 2.60 -13.59 -14.03
C LEU A 131 1.46 -14.60 -13.82
N ASN A 132 1.22 -15.03 -12.58
CA ASN A 132 0.23 -16.05 -12.23
C ASN A 132 -1.16 -15.42 -11.97
N ILE A 133 -1.79 -14.87 -13.01
CA ILE A 133 -3.14 -14.28 -12.88
C ILE A 133 -4.17 -15.38 -12.63
N PRO A 134 -4.85 -15.39 -11.47
CA PRO A 134 -5.82 -16.43 -11.17
C PRO A 134 -7.06 -16.31 -12.06
N GLU A 135 -7.72 -17.43 -12.27
CA GLU A 135 -9.01 -17.46 -12.97
C GLU A 135 -10.01 -16.51 -12.31
N PRO A 136 -10.90 -15.88 -13.10
CA PRO A 136 -12.00 -15.10 -12.56
C PRO A 136 -12.82 -15.98 -11.62
N LEU A 137 -13.33 -15.40 -10.53
CA LEU A 137 -14.27 -16.13 -9.69
C LEU A 137 -15.48 -16.55 -10.54
N PRO A 138 -16.00 -17.78 -10.38
CA PRO A 138 -17.17 -18.22 -11.11
C PRO A 138 -18.30 -17.21 -10.90
N LYS A 139 -18.96 -16.83 -12.01
CA LYS A 139 -20.09 -15.89 -11.98
C LYS A 139 -21.13 -16.47 -11.02
N ARG A 140 -21.58 -15.66 -10.07
CA ARG A 140 -22.68 -16.05 -9.19
C ARG A 140 -23.93 -16.23 -10.03
N GLU A 141 -24.54 -17.41 -9.93
CA GLU A 141 -25.90 -17.64 -10.40
C GLU A 141 -26.83 -16.62 -9.74
N PRO A 142 -27.69 -15.92 -10.50
CA PRO A 142 -28.70 -15.04 -9.92
C PRO A 142 -29.59 -15.83 -8.95
N GLY A 143 -29.48 -15.57 -7.64
CA GLY A 143 -30.37 -16.16 -6.62
C GLY A 143 -29.68 -16.87 -5.43
N GLN A 144 -28.37 -17.08 -5.44
CA GLN A 144 -27.68 -17.69 -4.28
C GLN A 144 -27.46 -16.69 -3.13
N ARG A 145 -28.34 -16.73 -2.11
CA ARG A 145 -28.17 -16.02 -0.83
C ARG A 145 -26.97 -16.57 -0.05
N ARG A 146 -26.20 -15.68 0.62
CA ARG A 146 -25.17 -16.07 1.60
C ARG A 146 -25.82 -16.91 2.71
N LYS A 147 -25.45 -18.18 2.86
CA LYS A 147 -25.60 -18.88 4.14
C LYS A 147 -24.44 -18.44 5.02
N TYR A 148 -24.70 -17.55 5.98
CA TYR A 148 -23.77 -17.39 7.11
C TYR A 148 -23.84 -18.68 7.92
N GLY A 149 -22.75 -19.46 7.95
CA GLY A 149 -22.58 -20.57 8.87
C GLY A 149 -22.44 -20.00 10.27
N LEU A 150 -23.42 -20.25 11.14
CA LEU A 150 -23.17 -20.28 12.58
C LEU A 150 -22.52 -21.64 12.87
N ASP A 151 -21.20 -21.64 13.03
CA ASP A 151 -20.51 -22.75 13.67
C ASP A 151 -20.84 -22.70 15.17
N SER A 152 -21.90 -23.40 15.61
CA SER A 152 -22.12 -23.71 17.02
C SER A 152 -21.65 -25.13 17.29
N ALA A 153 -20.39 -25.28 17.71
CA ALA A 153 -19.88 -26.54 18.24
C ALA A 153 -20.28 -26.69 19.72
N VAL A 154 -21.18 -27.65 19.97
CA VAL A 154 -21.21 -28.67 21.03
C VAL A 154 -20.74 -28.29 22.45
N VAL A 155 -21.67 -28.28 23.41
CA VAL A 155 -21.59 -29.11 24.64
C VAL A 155 -23.02 -29.47 25.07
N GLY A 156 -23.34 -30.76 25.06
CA GLY A 156 -24.54 -31.28 25.71
C GLY A 156 -24.26 -31.53 27.19
N GLU A 157 -25.25 -31.27 28.05
CA GLU A 157 -25.48 -32.06 29.27
C GLU A 157 -26.88 -31.79 29.87
N ASN A 158 -27.61 -32.89 30.05
CA ASN A 158 -28.70 -33.20 30.98
C ASN A 158 -29.56 -32.09 31.61
N LEU A 159 -30.86 -32.12 31.27
CA LEU A 159 -31.94 -31.52 32.04
C LEU A 159 -32.32 -32.43 33.23
N GLY A 160 -31.97 -32.00 34.44
CA GLY A 160 -32.63 -32.43 35.69
C GLY A 160 -33.51 -31.30 36.24
N PRO A 161 -34.66 -31.59 36.86
CA PRO A 161 -35.61 -30.54 37.27
C PRO A 161 -35.13 -29.85 38.54
N LYS A 162 -34.92 -28.53 38.51
CA LYS A 162 -34.64 -27.74 39.72
C LYS A 162 -35.84 -26.90 40.14
N ASN A 163 -36.14 -27.12 41.41
CA ASN A 163 -37.19 -26.62 42.27
C ASN A 163 -37.36 -25.10 42.28
N GLN A 164 -38.60 -24.70 42.56
CA GLN A 164 -39.02 -23.34 42.92
C GLN A 164 -38.20 -22.78 44.10
N ALA A 165 -37.73 -21.55 43.97
CA ALA A 165 -37.44 -20.69 45.12
C ALA A 165 -37.73 -19.23 44.77
N LYS A 166 -38.75 -18.68 45.45
CA LYS A 166 -39.09 -17.26 45.51
C LYS A 166 -37.95 -16.46 46.15
N ARG A 167 -37.72 -15.22 45.69
CA ARG A 167 -37.27 -14.03 46.45
C ARG A 167 -37.08 -12.87 45.47
N SER A 168 -38.07 -11.97 45.34
CA SER A 168 -38.18 -10.67 46.03
C SER A 168 -37.03 -9.69 45.73
N ARG A 169 -37.34 -8.63 44.97
CA ARG A 169 -36.52 -7.42 44.74
C ARG A 169 -36.20 -6.71 46.07
N PRO A 170 -35.13 -5.89 46.08
CA PRO A 170 -35.38 -4.46 46.29
C PRO A 170 -34.59 -3.53 45.38
N GLN A 171 -35.13 -2.31 45.29
CA GLN A 171 -34.60 -1.09 44.69
C GLN A 171 -33.57 -0.45 45.64
N SER A 172 -32.53 0.21 45.10
CA SER A 172 -32.25 1.64 45.36
C SER A 172 -30.96 2.12 44.70
N LEU A 173 -31.04 3.37 44.26
CA LEU A 173 -29.99 4.27 43.80
C LEU A 173 -29.25 4.91 44.99
N GLU A 174 -27.95 5.17 44.90
CA GLU A 174 -27.23 6.39 45.32
C GLU A 174 -25.73 6.25 45.00
N ARG A 175 -25.16 7.09 44.12
CA ARG A 175 -24.35 8.32 44.37
C ARG A 175 -23.12 8.13 45.30
N LEU A 176 -21.89 8.36 44.79
CA LEU A 176 -21.02 9.55 44.99
C LEU A 176 -19.52 9.25 44.76
N ARG A 177 -18.90 10.13 43.94
CA ARG A 177 -17.55 10.77 43.93
C ARG A 177 -16.32 10.20 44.70
N ALA A 178 -15.18 10.58 44.09
CA ALA A 178 -13.79 10.72 44.59
C ALA A 178 -13.04 9.40 44.81
N GLU A 179 -11.79 9.23 44.38
CA GLU A 179 -10.67 10.17 44.16
C GLU A 179 -10.06 10.11 42.75
#